data_AF-A0A0P9LQ96-F1
#
_entry.id   AF-A0A0P9LQ96-F1
#
_cell.length_a   1.000
_cell.length_b   1.000
_cell.length_c   1.000
_cell.angle_alpha   90.00
_cell.angle_beta   90.00
_cell.angle_gamma   90.00
#
_symmetry.space_group_name_H-M   'P 1'
#
loop_
_entity.id
_entity.type
_entity.pdbx_description
1 polymer ?
#
loop_
_entity_poly.entity_id
_entity_poly.type
_entity_poly.pdbx_seq_one_letter_code
_entity_poly.pdbx_strand_id
1 'polypeptide(L)' 'MNTETRSVDYKVGTLQIDMFDGKDGKLVWRGSTERILNDNAGNPAEREQAIRTTVAKILEQYPPR' A
#
# COMPACT_ATOMS: atom_id res chain seq x y z
N MET A 1 -39.92 6.62 1.61
CA MET A 1 -38.45 6.74 1.56
C MET A 1 -37.94 5.42 1.02
N ASN A 2 -37.31 5.41 -0.15
CA ASN A 2 -36.85 4.18 -0.78
C ASN A 2 -35.34 4.07 -0.56
N THR A 3 -34.90 2.93 -0.05
CA THR A 3 -33.48 2.59 0.09
C THR A 3 -33.06 1.82 -1.14
N GLU A 4 -32.04 2.31 -1.85
CA GLU A 4 -31.44 1.62 -2.99
C GLU A 4 -30.09 1.02 -2.56
N THR A 5 -29.86 -0.25 -2.91
CA THR A 5 -28.59 -0.93 -2.69
C THR A 5 -27.89 -1.11 -4.04
N ARG A 6 -26.63 -0.66 -4.12
CA ARG A 6 -25.78 -0.86 -5.30
C ARG A 6 -24.53 -1.64 -4.93
N SER A 7 -24.10 -2.54 -5.82
CA SER A 7 -22.78 -3.17 -5.77
C SER A 7 -21.77 -2.28 -6.51
N VAL A 8 -20.57 -2.14 -5.95
CA VAL A 8 -19.46 -1.40 -6.56
C VAL A 8 -18.25 -2.31 -6.61
N ASP A 9 -17.76 -2.59 -7.80
CA ASP A 9 -16.51 -3.29 -8.02
C ASP A 9 -15.37 -2.27 -8.10
N TYR A 10 -14.29 -2.53 -7.37
CA TYR A 10 -13.08 -1.71 -7.40
C TYR A 10 -11.85 -2.60 -7.27
N LYS A 11 -10.75 -2.15 -7.88
CA LYS A 11 -9.47 -2.85 -7.79
C LYS A 11 -8.77 -2.41 -6.52
N VAL A 12 -8.15 -3.36 -5.81
CA VAL A 12 -7.28 -3.09 -4.67
C VAL A 12 -5.86 -3.49 -5.04
N GLY A 13 -4.91 -2.60 -4.79
CA GLY A 13 -3.48 -2.87 -4.89
C GLY A 13 -2.86 -2.93 -3.50
N THR A 14 -2.04 -3.94 -3.25
CA THR A 14 -1.28 -4.08 -2.00
C THR A 14 0.17 -3.69 -2.26
N LEU A 15 0.73 -2.84 -1.40
CA LEU A 15 2.16 -2.57 -1.33
C LEU A 15 2.72 -3.20 -0.06
N GLN A 16 3.72 -4.06 -0.22
CA GLN A 16 4.41 -4.75 0.87
C GLN A 16 5.91 -4.45 0.84
N ILE A 17 6.48 -4.20 2.02
CA ILE A 17 7.92 -4.04 2.22
C ILE A 17 8.37 -5.15 3.16
N ASP A 18 9.29 -5.99 2.69
CA ASP A 18 9.89 -7.07 3.44
C ASP A 18 11.35 -6.74 3.72
N MET A 19 11.74 -6.80 5.00
CA MET A 19 13.13 -6.61 5.43
C MET A 19 13.69 -7.93 5.94
N PHE A 20 14.84 -8.32 5.42
CA PHE A 20 15.53 -9.56 5.74
C PHE A 20 16.85 -9.28 6.47
N ASP A 21 17.24 -10.16 7.39
CA ASP A 21 18.55 -10.12 8.03
C ASP A 21 19.64 -10.44 7.00
N GLY A 22 20.68 -9.59 6.93
CA GLY A 22 21.75 -9.74 5.93
C GLY A 22 22.69 -10.92 6.16
N LYS A 23 22.64 -11.58 7.32
CA LYS A 23 23.51 -12.71 7.66
C LYS A 23 22.93 -14.04 7.21
N ASP A 24 21.64 -14.24 7.43
CA ASP A 24 20.97 -15.53 7.21
C ASP A 24 19.74 -15.45 6.28
N GLY A 25 19.37 -14.25 5.81
CA GLY A 25 18.24 -14.05 4.91
C GLY A 25 16.88 -14.23 5.57
N LYS A 26 16.82 -14.27 6.91
CA LYS A 26 15.55 -14.43 7.63
C LYS A 26 14.71 -13.16 7.56
N LEU A 27 13.41 -13.28 7.31
CA LEU A 27 12.47 -12.15 7.40
C LEU A 27 12.44 -11.63 8.84
N VAL A 28 12.80 -10.37 9.03
CA VAL A 28 12.84 -9.71 10.35
C VAL A 28 11.72 -8.70 10.54
N TRP A 29 11.15 -8.18 9.44
CA TRP A 29 10.03 -7.26 9.51
C TRP A 29 9.26 -7.23 8.18
N ARG A 30 7.96 -7.01 8.27
CA ARG A 30 7.06 -6.82 7.13
C ARG A 30 6.07 -5.70 7.45
N GLY A 31 5.97 -4.73 6.55
CA GLY A 31 4.92 -3.72 6.56
C GLY A 31 4.09 -3.80 5.28
N SER A 32 2.78 -3.61 5.37
CA SER A 32 1.91 -3.60 4.18
C SER A 32 0.78 -2.59 4.31
N THR A 33 0.28 -2.14 3.15
CA THR A 33 -0.93 -1.32 3.06
C THR A 33 -1.67 -1.62 1.78
N GLU A 34 -2.98 -1.46 1.82
CA GLU A 34 -3.88 -1.65 0.69
C GLU A 34 -4.42 -0.31 0.24
N ARG A 35 -4.52 -0.12 -1.08
CA ARG A 35 -5.11 1.07 -1.67
C ARG A 35 -6.06 0.68 -2.79
N ILE A 36 -7.23 1.29 -2.80
CA ILE A 36 -8.12 1.25 -3.96
C ILE A 36 -7.40 1.90 -5.15
N LEU A 37 -7.25 1.16 -6.24
CA LEU A 37 -6.69 1.65 -7.47
C LEU A 37 -7.79 2.38 -8.23
N ASN A 38 -7.63 3.69 -8.41
CA ASN A 38 -8.47 4.44 -9.33
C ASN A 38 -8.00 4.16 -10.75
N ASP A 39 -8.91 3.87 -11.69
CA ASP A 39 -8.56 3.64 -13.10
C ASP A 39 -7.91 4.88 -13.74
N ASN A 40 -8.16 6.07 -13.19
CA ASN A 40 -7.39 7.30 -13.44
C ASN A 40 -6.18 7.39 -12.50
N ALA A 41 -5.27 6.43 -12.59
CA ALA A 41 -3.95 6.60 -11.99
C ALA A 41 -3.26 7.71 -12.79
N GLY A 42 -3.08 8.88 -12.16
CA GLY A 42 -2.63 10.13 -12.79
C GLY A 42 -1.32 10.05 -13.58
N ASN A 43 -0.74 11.21 -13.90
CA ASN A 43 0.50 11.24 -14.71
C ASN A 43 1.67 10.50 -14.00
N PRO A 44 2.74 10.11 -14.71
CA PRO A 44 3.83 9.34 -14.11
C PRO A 44 4.44 9.95 -12.83
N ALA A 45 4.53 11.27 -12.75
CA ALA A 45 5.08 11.96 -11.58
C ALA A 45 4.14 11.86 -10.36
N GLU A 46 2.82 11.98 -10.55
CA GLU A 46 1.83 11.78 -9.49
C GLU A 46 1.85 10.35 -8.95
N ARG A 47 2.05 9.37 -9.85
CA ARG A 47 2.22 7.96 -9.45
C ARG A 47 3.47 7.74 -8.61
N GLU A 48 4.60 8.31 -9.03
CA GLU A 48 5.85 8.24 -8.25
C GLU A 48 5.67 8.85 -6.86
N GLN A 49 5.09 10.05 -6.77
CA GLN A 49 4.83 10.72 -5.50
C GLN A 49 3.91 9.89 -4.61
N ALA A 50 2.84 9.31 -5.17
CA ALA A 50 1.91 8.46 -4.43
C ALA A 50 2.60 7.21 -3.86
N ILE A 51 3.50 6.57 -4.62
CA ILE A 51 4.29 5.43 -4.15
C ILE A 51 5.24 5.87 -3.03
N ARG A 52 6.01 6.95 -3.23
CA ARG A 52 6.96 7.47 -2.22
C ARG A 52 6.26 7.78 -0.89
N THR A 53 5.12 8.46 -0.94
CA THR A 53 4.31 8.75 0.26
C THR A 53 3.79 7.48 0.92
N THR A 54 3.40 6.46 0.14
CA THR A 54 2.92 5.18 0.69
C THR A 54 4.05 4.44 1.39
N VAL A 55 5.22 4.37 0.78
CA VAL A 55 6.43 3.76 1.37
C VAL A 55 6.79 4.45 2.69
N ALA A 56 6.83 5.78 2.72
CA ALA A 56 7.11 6.53 3.94
C ALA A 56 6.15 6.16 5.09
N LYS A 57 4.85 6.10 4.81
CA LYS A 57 3.83 5.69 5.80
C LYS A 57 3.99 4.26 6.30
N ILE A 58 4.34 3.31 5.42
CA ILE A 58 4.60 1.93 5.84
C ILE A 58 5.81 1.89 6.79
N LEU A 59 6.85 2.66 6.49
CA LEU A 59 8.08 2.70 7.28
C LEU A 59 7.95 3.47 8.61
N GLU A 60 6.93 4.31 8.80
CA GLU A 60 6.63 4.91 10.12
C GLU A 60 6.34 3.86 11.21
N GLN A 61 5.93 2.66 10.82
CA GLN A 61 5.66 1.53 11.72
C GLN A 61 6.92 0.71 12.04
N TYR A 62 8.07 1.11 11.49
CA TYR A 62 9.36 0.48 11.72
C TYR A 62 10.29 1.39 12.56
N PRO A 63 11.02 0.85 13.55
CA PRO A 63 10.88 -0.51 14.07
C PRO A 63 9.60 -0.67 14.90
N PRO A 64 9.04 -1.89 14.98
CA PRO A 64 7.94 -2.18 15.89
C PRO A 64 8.38 -1.90 17.34
N ARG A 65 7.52 -1.25 18.12
CA ARG A 65 7.75 -0.96 19.54
C ARG A 65 7.49 -2.17 20.43
#